data_AF-A0A090X0I9-F1
#
_entry.id   AF-A0A090X0I9-F1
#
_cell.length_a   1.000
_cell.length_b   1.000
_cell.length_c   1.000
_cell.angle_alpha   90.00
_cell.angle_beta   90.00
_cell.angle_gamma   90.00
#
_symmetry.space_group_name_H-M   'P 1'
#
loop_
_entity.id
_entity.type
_entity.pdbx_description
1 polymer ?
#
loop_
_entity_poly.entity_id
_entity_poly.type
_entity_poly.pdbx_seq_one_letter_code
_entity_poly.pdbx_strand_id
1 'polypeptide(L)'
;MVLGFITGGNRFDNYGWVGAWKGATNWVWWMSHTPFSVSKETKERMNYMADVHFEVMNKDGYVGPQDAMHKIPSDGFFNLTRAGSPDGTKEIDPDMGRYWLAYPNESSYTQNSNFVNEAKSQGIEAAEKQNGNITLSYDASNIHRRTDWQVYTEGFLKIFTIHNMSVVGICFTASVVFP
;
A
#
# COMPACT_ATOMS: atom_id res chain seq x y z
N MET A 1 10.00 -1.66 -12.07
CA MET A 1 10.47 -0.41 -11.43
C MET A 1 9.42 -0.05 -10.40
N VAL A 2 9.77 -0.05 -9.12
CA VAL A 2 8.79 0.11 -8.05
C VAL A 2 8.76 1.57 -7.59
N LEU A 3 7.59 2.20 -7.71
CA LEU A 3 7.38 3.57 -7.23
C LEU A 3 7.14 3.59 -5.72
N GLY A 4 7.78 4.53 -5.03
CA GLY A 4 7.36 5.00 -3.70
C GLY A 4 6.50 6.26 -3.82
N PHE A 5 5.80 6.65 -2.76
CA PHE A 5 5.05 7.90 -2.72
C PHE A 5 5.98 9.07 -2.37
N ILE A 6 6.40 9.82 -3.40
CA ILE A 6 7.28 10.99 -3.23
C ILE A 6 6.45 12.27 -3.13
N THR A 7 6.63 13.03 -2.05
CA THR A 7 6.15 14.41 -1.92
C THR A 7 7.31 15.31 -1.46
N GLY A 8 7.40 16.55 -1.97
CA GLY A 8 8.50 17.45 -1.59
C GLY A 8 9.92 16.98 -1.94
N GLY A 9 10.05 15.99 -2.84
CA GLY A 9 11.35 15.42 -3.23
C GLY A 9 11.88 14.32 -2.31
N ASN A 10 11.06 13.78 -1.40
CA ASN A 10 11.39 12.60 -0.60
C ASN A 10 10.14 11.71 -0.40
N ARG A 11 10.31 10.47 0.06
CA ARG A 11 9.19 9.63 0.46
C ARG A 11 8.59 10.14 1.76
N PHE A 12 7.27 10.25 1.76
CA PHE A 12 6.50 10.57 2.95
C PHE A 12 5.25 9.69 2.97
N ASP A 13 5.36 8.57 3.69
CA ASP A 13 4.29 7.57 3.73
C ASP A 13 3.04 8.08 4.46
N ASN A 14 3.21 8.96 5.45
CA ASN A 14 2.09 9.64 6.09
C ASN A 14 1.28 10.54 5.13
N TYR A 15 1.91 11.24 4.18
CA TYR A 15 1.19 12.05 3.20
C TYR A 15 0.66 11.22 2.03
N GLY A 16 1.50 10.31 1.51
CA GLY A 16 1.20 9.46 0.38
C GLY A 16 0.13 8.42 0.69
N TRP A 17 0.34 7.62 1.73
CA TRP A 17 -0.52 6.47 2.00
C TRP A 17 -1.68 6.73 2.96
N VAL A 18 -1.58 7.69 3.88
CA VAL A 18 -2.73 8.01 4.76
C VAL A 18 -3.70 8.95 4.05
N GLY A 19 -3.18 10.01 3.40
CA GLY A 19 -3.99 11.03 2.75
C GLY A 19 -4.29 10.72 1.27
N ALA A 20 -3.25 10.76 0.42
CA ALA A 20 -3.42 10.72 -1.02
C ALA A 20 -3.98 9.37 -1.52
N TRP A 21 -3.52 8.25 -0.95
CA TRP A 21 -3.99 6.90 -1.27
C TRP A 21 -5.48 6.71 -0.99
N LYS A 22 -5.95 7.07 0.20
CA LYS A 22 -7.38 7.01 0.55
C LYS A 22 -8.21 7.91 -0.38
N GLY A 23 -7.75 9.14 -0.63
CA GLY A 23 -8.42 10.07 -1.54
C GLY A 23 -8.52 9.56 -2.98
N ALA A 24 -7.40 9.11 -3.55
CA ALA A 24 -7.34 8.61 -4.92
C ALA A 24 -8.19 7.36 -5.11
N THR A 25 -8.09 6.38 -4.20
CA THR A 25 -8.87 5.14 -4.28
C THR A 25 -10.38 5.38 -4.06
N ASN A 26 -10.77 6.35 -3.22
CA ASN A 26 -12.17 6.78 -3.12
C ASN A 26 -12.71 7.29 -4.46
N TRP A 27 -11.93 8.12 -5.16
CA TRP A 27 -12.32 8.63 -6.48
C TRP A 27 -12.45 7.52 -7.52
N VAL A 28 -11.51 6.57 -7.54
CA VAL A 28 -11.58 5.39 -8.42
C VAL A 28 -12.87 4.62 -8.19
N TRP A 29 -13.24 4.37 -6.93
CA TRP A 29 -14.50 3.71 -6.58
C TRP A 29 -15.74 4.55 -6.94
N TRP A 30 -15.78 5.83 -6.57
CA TRP A 30 -16.94 6.68 -6.87
C TRP A 30 -17.27 6.73 -8.36
N MET A 31 -16.25 6.65 -9.21
CA MET A 31 -16.43 6.71 -10.65
C MET A 31 -16.59 5.33 -11.31
N SER A 32 -16.30 4.21 -10.63
CA SER A 32 -16.13 2.89 -11.26
C SER A 32 -17.39 2.36 -11.97
N HIS A 33 -18.57 2.74 -11.51
CA HIS A 33 -19.85 2.31 -12.08
C HIS A 33 -20.54 3.43 -12.88
N THR A 34 -19.74 4.32 -13.46
CA THR A 34 -20.23 5.46 -14.24
C THR A 34 -19.53 5.54 -15.61
N PRO A 35 -20.09 6.30 -16.57
CA PRO A 35 -19.39 6.63 -17.82
C PRO A 35 -18.08 7.41 -17.63
N PHE A 36 -17.82 7.90 -16.41
CA PHE A 36 -16.59 8.62 -16.03
C PHE A 36 -15.57 7.71 -15.33
N SER A 37 -15.77 6.39 -15.37
CA SER A 37 -14.81 5.44 -14.81
C SER A 37 -13.42 5.70 -15.37
N VAL A 38 -12.41 5.58 -14.50
CA VAL A 38 -11.01 5.70 -14.91
C VAL A 38 -10.66 4.57 -15.88
N SER A 39 -9.68 4.82 -16.75
CA SER A 39 -9.28 3.84 -17.77
C SER A 39 -8.78 2.53 -17.14
N LYS A 40 -8.87 1.43 -17.89
CA LYS A 40 -8.32 0.13 -17.50
C LYS A 40 -6.85 0.24 -17.07
N GLU A 41 -6.03 0.94 -17.86
CA GLU A 41 -4.60 1.13 -17.58
C GLU A 41 -4.39 1.90 -16.27
N THR A 42 -5.28 2.83 -15.94
CA THR A 42 -5.23 3.56 -14.67
C THR A 42 -5.56 2.64 -13.50
N LYS A 43 -6.59 1.79 -13.62
CA LYS A 43 -6.90 0.77 -12.61
C LYS A 43 -5.75 -0.22 -12.43
N GLU A 44 -5.16 -0.73 -13.51
CA GLU A 44 -4.01 -1.66 -13.44
C GLU A 44 -2.82 -1.02 -12.70
N ARG A 45 -2.54 0.27 -12.95
CA ARG A 45 -1.51 1.01 -12.20
C ARG A 45 -1.86 1.17 -10.72
N MET A 46 -3.12 1.45 -10.40
CA MET A 46 -3.57 1.54 -9.00
C MET A 46 -3.45 0.20 -8.28
N ASN A 47 -3.80 -0.91 -8.93
CA ASN A 47 -3.64 -2.25 -8.37
C ASN A 47 -2.17 -2.63 -8.19
N TYR A 48 -1.30 -2.27 -9.14
CA TYR A 48 0.14 -2.43 -8.97
C TYR A 48 0.68 -1.63 -7.77
N MET A 49 0.23 -0.38 -7.62
CA MET A 49 0.58 0.42 -6.44
C MET A 49 0.05 -0.22 -5.15
N ALA A 50 -1.13 -0.85 -5.18
CA ALA A 50 -1.69 -1.60 -4.05
C ALA A 50 -0.83 -2.81 -3.67
N ASP A 51 -0.33 -3.56 -4.65
CA ASP A 51 0.56 -4.70 -4.42
C ASP A 51 1.86 -4.25 -3.74
N VAL A 52 2.50 -3.22 -4.30
CA VAL A 52 3.68 -2.58 -3.70
C VAL A 52 3.37 -2.10 -2.29
N HIS A 53 2.22 -1.44 -2.12
CA HIS A 53 1.78 -0.93 -0.83
C HIS A 53 1.67 -2.04 0.22
N PHE A 54 1.01 -3.12 -0.18
CA PHE A 54 0.85 -4.29 0.66
C PHE A 54 2.22 -4.83 1.04
N GLU A 55 3.12 -5.03 0.09
CA GLU A 55 4.43 -5.60 0.39
C GLU A 55 5.30 -4.72 1.30
N VAL A 56 5.20 -3.39 1.23
CA VAL A 56 5.98 -2.51 2.12
C VAL A 56 5.44 -2.44 3.55
N MET A 57 4.16 -2.72 3.77
CA MET A 57 3.54 -2.71 5.08
C MET A 57 3.81 -3.99 5.87
N ASN A 58 4.03 -3.85 7.18
CA ASN A 58 4.03 -4.99 8.10
C ASN A 58 2.60 -5.52 8.35
N LYS A 59 2.48 -6.55 9.19
CA LYS A 59 1.19 -7.16 9.58
C LYS A 59 0.21 -6.17 10.20
N ASP A 60 0.74 -5.14 10.86
CA ASP A 60 -0.03 -4.13 11.57
C ASP A 60 -0.27 -2.88 10.72
N GLY A 61 0.14 -2.84 9.44
CA GLY A 61 -0.11 -1.70 8.54
C GLY A 61 0.88 -0.53 8.69
N TYR A 62 2.03 -0.74 9.32
CA TYR A 62 3.10 0.26 9.42
C TYR A 62 4.19 0.03 8.37
N VAL A 63 4.87 1.11 7.97
CA VAL A 63 5.99 1.07 7.03
C VAL A 63 7.25 1.59 7.71
N GLY A 64 8.24 0.72 7.85
CA GLY A 64 9.54 1.10 8.41
C GLY A 64 9.50 1.80 9.79
N PRO A 65 10.64 2.36 10.24
CA PRO A 65 10.78 2.99 11.57
C PRO A 65 10.37 4.47 11.57
N GLN A 66 10.49 5.15 10.43
CA GLN A 66 10.19 6.58 10.30
C GLN A 66 8.68 6.84 10.32
N ASP A 67 7.86 5.88 9.86
CA ASP A 67 6.40 5.98 9.84
C ASP A 67 5.69 5.18 10.94
N ALA A 68 6.41 4.81 12.01
CA ALA A 68 5.79 4.32 13.24
C ALA A 68 4.81 5.35 13.88
N MET A 69 4.74 6.57 13.36
CA MET A 69 3.79 7.60 13.77
C MET A 69 2.37 7.38 13.23
N HIS A 70 2.17 6.67 12.11
CA HIS A 70 0.85 6.49 11.52
C HIS A 70 0.64 5.12 10.88
N LYS A 71 -0.33 4.38 11.41
CA LYS A 71 -0.86 3.18 10.78
C LYS A 71 -1.53 3.56 9.45
N ILE A 72 -1.18 2.88 8.38
CA ILE A 72 -1.81 3.12 7.09
C ILE A 72 -3.12 2.33 7.02
N PRO A 73 -4.27 2.99 6.82
CA PRO A 73 -5.56 2.32 6.84
C PRO A 73 -5.77 1.44 5.60
N SER A 74 -6.41 0.28 5.80
CA SER A 74 -6.76 -0.64 4.70
C SER A 74 -7.90 -0.15 3.80
N ASP A 75 -8.47 1.03 4.09
CA ASP A 75 -9.53 1.68 3.31
C ASP A 75 -9.23 1.73 1.82
N GLY A 76 -7.98 1.97 1.41
CA GLY A 76 -7.66 2.04 -0.01
C GLY A 76 -7.74 0.69 -0.72
N PHE A 77 -7.38 -0.41 -0.05
CA PHE A 77 -7.62 -1.76 -0.59
C PHE A 77 -9.11 -2.05 -0.67
N PHE A 78 -9.87 -1.70 0.38
CA PHE A 78 -11.32 -1.83 0.38
C PHE A 78 -11.93 -1.08 -0.81
N ASN A 79 -11.51 0.17 -1.04
CA ASN A 79 -11.95 1.01 -2.14
C ASN A 79 -11.71 0.39 -3.51
N LEU A 80 -10.52 -0.15 -3.75
CA LEU A 80 -10.21 -0.80 -5.02
C LEU A 80 -10.96 -2.12 -5.18
N THR A 81 -11.14 -2.87 -4.08
CA THR A 81 -11.94 -4.11 -4.05
C THR A 81 -13.36 -3.86 -4.58
N ARG A 82 -14.04 -2.85 -4.03
CA ARG A 82 -15.40 -2.47 -4.44
C ARG A 82 -15.48 -1.68 -5.74
N ALA A 83 -14.36 -1.26 -6.32
CA ALA A 83 -14.33 -0.61 -7.62
C ALA A 83 -14.43 -1.64 -8.77
N GLY A 84 -14.28 -2.93 -8.47
CA GLY A 84 -14.27 -4.01 -9.45
C GLY A 84 -12.99 -4.08 -10.28
N SER A 85 -12.80 -5.20 -10.97
CA SER A 85 -11.56 -5.51 -11.69
C SER A 85 -11.21 -4.47 -12.75
N PRO A 86 -9.91 -4.34 -13.13
CA PRO A 86 -9.48 -3.35 -14.11
C PRO A 86 -10.14 -3.47 -15.48
N ASP A 87 -10.49 -4.69 -15.88
CA ASP A 87 -11.19 -5.01 -17.12
C ASP A 87 -12.72 -4.88 -17.01
N GLY A 88 -13.25 -4.59 -15.82
CA GLY A 88 -14.68 -4.44 -15.56
C GLY A 88 -15.47 -5.75 -15.59
N THR A 89 -14.82 -6.92 -15.65
CA THR A 89 -15.51 -8.21 -15.73
C THR A 89 -15.99 -8.72 -14.38
N LYS A 90 -15.38 -8.25 -13.27
CA LYS A 90 -15.76 -8.61 -11.90
C LYS A 90 -16.17 -7.36 -11.13
N GLU A 91 -17.30 -7.45 -10.45
CA GLU A 91 -17.81 -6.39 -9.57
C GLU A 91 -16.94 -6.22 -8.32
N ILE A 92 -16.36 -7.31 -7.82
CA ILE A 92 -15.36 -7.32 -6.76
C ILE A 92 -14.00 -7.62 -7.38
N ASP A 93 -13.01 -6.74 -7.17
CA ASP A 93 -11.63 -7.02 -7.55
C ASP A 93 -11.04 -8.05 -6.57
N PRO A 94 -10.74 -9.28 -7.03
CA PRO A 94 -10.28 -10.32 -6.13
C PRO A 94 -8.92 -9.98 -5.54
N ASP A 95 -7.97 -9.47 -6.32
CA ASP A 95 -6.59 -9.26 -5.86
C ASP A 95 -6.57 -8.16 -4.78
N MET A 96 -7.33 -7.09 -4.99
CA MET A 96 -7.48 -6.03 -3.99
C MET A 96 -8.22 -6.50 -2.74
N GLY A 97 -9.23 -7.37 -2.93
CA GLY A 97 -9.99 -7.97 -1.84
C GLY A 97 -9.10 -8.80 -0.92
N ARG A 98 -8.15 -9.56 -1.48
CA ARG A 98 -7.19 -10.34 -0.69
C ARG A 98 -6.34 -9.45 0.22
N TYR A 99 -5.85 -8.32 -0.29
CA TYR A 99 -5.07 -7.37 0.52
C TYR A 99 -5.90 -6.73 1.62
N TRP A 100 -7.15 -6.35 1.34
CA TRP A 100 -8.06 -5.79 2.35
C TRP A 100 -8.38 -6.80 3.46
N LEU A 101 -8.71 -8.04 3.10
CA LEU A 101 -9.05 -9.11 4.05
C LEU A 101 -7.89 -9.47 5.00
N ALA A 102 -6.65 -9.15 4.64
CA ALA A 102 -5.48 -9.35 5.49
C ALA A 102 -5.43 -8.42 6.73
N TYR A 103 -6.32 -7.43 6.81
CA TYR A 103 -6.39 -6.46 7.93
C TYR A 103 -7.74 -6.52 8.66
N PRO A 104 -8.07 -7.64 9.35
CA PRO A 104 -9.41 -7.88 9.91
C PRO A 104 -9.77 -6.98 11.11
N ASN A 105 -8.78 -6.35 11.73
CA ASN A 105 -8.99 -5.49 12.90
C ASN A 105 -9.27 -4.02 12.53
N GLU A 106 -9.28 -3.68 11.24
CA GLU A 106 -9.54 -2.31 10.76
C GLU A 106 -11.03 -1.95 10.74
N SER A 107 -11.34 -0.66 10.85
CA SER A 107 -12.72 -0.16 10.77
C SER A 107 -13.37 -0.48 9.42
N SER A 108 -12.61 -0.34 8.33
CA SER A 108 -13.07 -0.68 6.97
C SER A 108 -13.51 -2.14 6.86
N TYR A 109 -12.91 -3.06 7.62
CA TYR A 109 -13.30 -4.46 7.68
C TYR A 109 -14.48 -4.67 8.64
N THR A 110 -14.33 -4.24 9.89
CA THR A 110 -15.28 -4.51 10.98
C THR A 110 -16.65 -3.87 10.76
N GLN A 111 -16.74 -2.73 10.07
CA GLN A 111 -17.99 -2.05 9.77
C GLN A 111 -18.69 -2.57 8.50
N ASN A 112 -18.06 -3.46 7.72
CA ASN A 112 -18.56 -3.94 6.43
C ASN A 112 -18.70 -5.48 6.40
N SER A 113 -19.21 -6.08 7.48
CA SER A 113 -19.33 -7.54 7.65
C SER A 113 -20.08 -8.26 6.52
N ASN A 114 -21.12 -7.64 5.96
CA ASN A 114 -21.85 -8.20 4.82
C ASN A 114 -20.95 -8.32 3.58
N PHE A 115 -20.16 -7.31 3.29
CA PHE A 115 -19.24 -7.31 2.15
C PHE A 115 -18.06 -8.25 2.37
N VAL A 116 -17.60 -8.41 3.61
CA VAL A 116 -16.62 -9.46 3.98
C VAL A 116 -17.17 -10.85 3.63
N ASN A 117 -18.42 -11.13 4.01
CA ASN A 117 -19.05 -12.42 3.73
C ASN A 117 -19.26 -12.65 2.23
N GLU A 118 -19.61 -11.58 1.49
CA GLU A 118 -19.72 -11.61 0.04
C GLU A 118 -18.38 -11.91 -0.64
N ALA A 119 -17.31 -11.21 -0.26
CA ALA A 119 -15.98 -11.48 -0.81
C ALA A 119 -15.53 -12.93 -0.53
N LYS A 120 -15.75 -13.42 0.70
CA LYS A 120 -15.43 -14.80 1.07
C LYS A 120 -16.29 -15.84 0.35
N SER A 121 -17.57 -15.56 0.09
CA SER A 121 -18.43 -16.48 -0.67
C SER A 121 -18.02 -16.59 -2.14
N GLN A 122 -17.35 -15.57 -2.67
CA GLN A 122 -16.70 -15.59 -3.99
C GLN A 122 -15.32 -16.28 -3.98
N GLY A 123 -14.88 -16.84 -2.85
CA GLY A 123 -13.60 -17.55 -2.72
C GLY A 123 -12.39 -16.64 -2.56
N ILE A 124 -12.60 -15.36 -2.17
CA ILE A 124 -11.49 -14.43 -1.91
C ILE A 124 -10.98 -14.68 -0.49
N GLU A 125 -9.69 -15.01 -0.38
CA GLU A 125 -9.00 -15.29 0.88
C GLU A 125 -7.99 -14.19 1.22
N ALA A 126 -7.74 -13.96 2.50
CA ALA A 126 -6.75 -12.98 2.93
C ALA A 126 -5.36 -13.29 2.34
N ALA A 127 -4.68 -12.26 1.81
CA ALA A 127 -3.32 -12.40 1.34
C ALA A 127 -2.34 -12.60 2.50
N GLU A 128 -1.39 -13.51 2.31
CA GLU A 128 -0.23 -13.65 3.19
C GLU A 128 0.93 -12.80 2.67
N LYS A 129 1.70 -12.19 3.59
CA LYS A 129 2.93 -11.47 3.23
C LYS A 129 3.95 -12.45 2.68
N GLN A 130 4.51 -12.16 1.51
CA GLN A 130 5.47 -13.04 0.87
C GLN A 130 6.86 -12.87 1.48
N ASN A 131 7.60 -13.99 1.57
CA ASN A 131 9.05 -13.94 1.79
C ASN A 131 9.71 -13.36 0.55
N GLY A 132 10.66 -12.46 0.72
CA GLY A 132 11.34 -11.87 -0.42
C GLY A 132 12.04 -10.56 -0.14
N ASN A 133 12.27 -9.83 -1.22
CA ASN A 133 13.01 -8.58 -1.21
C ASN A 133 12.37 -7.61 -2.22
N ILE A 134 11.93 -6.46 -1.75
CA ILE A 134 11.47 -5.36 -2.60
C ILE A 134 12.48 -4.22 -2.55
N THR A 135 12.84 -3.71 -3.72
CA THR A 135 13.74 -2.55 -3.86
C THR A 135 12.95 -1.38 -4.42
N LEU A 136 12.91 -0.29 -3.65
CA LEU A 136 12.21 0.93 -3.98
C LEU A 136 13.25 1.95 -4.46
N SER A 137 13.62 1.86 -5.74
CA SER A 137 14.70 2.69 -6.30
C SER A 137 14.39 4.19 -6.25
N TYR A 138 13.11 4.55 -6.30
CA TYR A 138 12.63 5.93 -6.15
C TYR A 138 12.61 6.44 -4.70
N ASP A 139 13.03 5.61 -3.76
CA ASP A 139 13.13 5.92 -2.34
C ASP A 139 14.53 5.59 -1.80
N ALA A 140 15.43 5.06 -2.65
CA ALA A 140 16.70 4.50 -2.24
C ALA A 140 16.62 3.51 -1.05
N SER A 141 15.50 2.78 -0.96
CA SER A 141 15.25 1.83 0.12
C SER A 141 15.06 0.40 -0.38
N ASN A 142 15.26 -0.53 0.54
CA ASN A 142 15.09 -1.95 0.33
C ASN A 142 14.46 -2.58 1.56
N ILE A 143 13.48 -3.45 1.32
CA ILE A 143 12.77 -4.20 2.36
C ILE A 143 12.97 -5.68 2.07
N HIS A 144 13.56 -6.37 3.03
CA HIS A 144 13.69 -7.82 3.02
C HIS A 144 12.77 -8.42 4.07
N ARG A 145 11.97 -9.42 3.69
CA ARG A 145 11.05 -10.12 4.58
C ARG A 145 11.32 -11.61 4.58
N ARG A 146 11.31 -12.19 5.77
CA ARG A 146 11.26 -13.63 5.96
C ARG A 146 10.40 -13.94 7.18
N THR A 147 9.45 -14.87 7.00
CA THR A 147 8.47 -15.26 8.01
C THR A 147 7.76 -14.04 8.60
N ASP A 148 7.97 -13.80 9.87
CA ASP A 148 7.34 -12.80 10.73
C ASP A 148 8.22 -11.56 10.95
N TRP A 149 9.43 -11.52 10.39
CA TRP A 149 10.32 -10.37 10.51
C TRP A 149 10.57 -9.70 9.16
N GLN A 150 10.80 -8.39 9.22
CA GLN A 150 11.25 -7.61 8.09
C GLN A 150 12.41 -6.69 8.48
N VAL A 151 13.35 -6.53 7.55
CA VAL A 151 14.44 -5.57 7.62
C VAL A 151 14.19 -4.49 6.60
N TYR A 152 14.15 -3.26 7.09
CA TYR A 152 14.06 -2.06 6.27
C TYR A 152 15.43 -1.38 6.25
N THR A 153 15.94 -1.11 5.06
CA THR A 153 17.17 -0.35 4.83
C THR A 153 16.87 0.82 3.93
N GLU A 154 17.41 1.98 4.30
CA GLU A 154 17.23 3.22 3.55
C GLU A 154 18.60 3.89 3.40
N GLY A 155 18.89 4.27 2.17
CA GLY A 155 19.98 5.16 1.83
C GLY A 155 19.45 6.50 1.37
N PHE A 156 20.36 7.46 1.20
CA PHE A 156 20.02 8.78 0.67
C PHE A 156 20.81 9.03 -0.61
N LEU A 157 20.15 9.58 -1.63
CA LEU A 157 20.79 10.00 -2.86
C LEU A 157 20.72 11.52 -2.97
N LYS A 158 21.65 12.13 -3.71
CA LYS A 158 21.69 13.59 -3.96
C LYS A 158 20.38 14.16 -4.55
N ILE A 159 19.57 13.30 -5.18
CA ILE A 159 18.28 13.65 -5.79
C ILE A 159 17.09 13.53 -4.82
N PHE A 160 17.29 13.01 -3.61
CA PHE A 160 16.27 12.91 -2.57
C PHE A 160 16.59 13.88 -1.43
N THR A 161 15.61 14.74 -1.10
CA THR A 161 15.80 15.83 -0.13
C THR A 161 15.78 15.29 1.30
N ILE A 162 16.86 15.52 2.03
CA ILE A 162 16.96 15.20 3.46
C ILE A 162 15.90 16.02 4.23
N HIS A 163 15.22 15.38 5.18
CA HIS A 163 14.41 16.03 6.22
C HIS A 163 14.91 17.45 6.55
N ASN A 164 14.28 18.51 6.02
CA ASN A 164 14.37 19.94 6.41
C ASN A 164 15.69 20.48 7.05
N MET A 165 16.83 19.87 6.81
CA MET A 165 18.14 20.16 7.38
C MET A 165 19.20 19.56 6.45
N SER A 166 20.00 20.44 5.87
CA SER A 166 21.12 20.11 4.99
C SER A 166 22.18 19.32 5.77
N VAL A 167 22.30 18.01 5.55
CA VAL A 167 23.45 17.22 6.04
C VAL A 167 24.09 16.50 4.86
N VAL A 168 25.35 16.81 4.58
CA VAL A 168 26.15 16.10 3.58
C VAL A 168 26.76 14.87 4.26
N GLY A 169 26.30 13.67 3.91
CA GLY A 169 26.88 12.40 4.37
C GLY A 169 26.11 11.18 3.85
N ILE A 170 26.82 10.10 3.52
CA ILE A 170 26.20 8.78 3.31
C ILE A 170 25.99 8.19 4.71
N CYS A 171 24.74 8.13 5.15
CA CYS A 171 24.34 7.49 6.39
C CYS A 171 23.39 6.35 6.04
N PHE A 172 23.64 5.15 6.56
CA PHE A 172 22.75 3.99 6.40
C PHE A 172 22.00 3.79 7.70
N THR A 173 20.68 3.74 7.62
CA THR A 173 19.83 3.27 8.71
C THR A 173 19.31 1.89 8.35
N ALA A 174 19.54 0.92 9.22
CA ALA A 174 18.94 -0.40 9.15
C ALA A 174 18.06 -0.56 10.39
N SER A 175 16.86 -1.10 10.21
CA SER A 175 15.98 -1.39 11.32
C SER A 175 15.33 -2.75 11.13
N VAL A 176 15.32 -3.50 12.21
CA VAL A 176 14.66 -4.81 12.30
C VAL A 176 13.35 -4.60 13.02
N VAL A 177 12.24 -4.97 12.37
CA VAL A 177 10.91 -4.93 12.99
C VAL A 177 10.53 -6.36 13.35
N PHE A 178 10.33 -6.60 14.64
CA PHE A 178 9.77 -7.85 15.20
C PHE A 178 8.26 -7.66 15.52
N PRO A 179 7.49 -8.75 15.64
CA PRO A 179 6.04 -8.73 15.91
C PRO A 179 5.59 -7.95 17.14
#